data_AF-A0A660MRE1-F1
#
_entry.id   AF-A0A660MRE1-F1
#
_cell.length_a   1.000
_cell.length_b   1.000
_cell.length_c   1.000
_cell.angle_alpha   90.00
_cell.angle_beta   90.00
_cell.angle_gamma   90.00
#
_symmetry.space_group_name_H-M   'P 1'
#
loop_
_entity.id
_entity.type
_entity.pdbx_description
1 polymer ?
#
loop_
_entity_poly.entity_id
_entity_poly.type
_entity_poly.pdbx_seq_one_letter_code
_entity_poly.pdbx_strand_id
1 'polypeptide(L)'
;MQISTAIKFGFFSLFCLFGLTNSSFAYKELMIEERGGHAIRVIKVGLDGEHFVVASPAGLGGATTEELAQKVGGDTAINGAFFCPDDYSNCKINGKRTTHTISERVFLGDGKTRSTFRGDTSIRAIFSFDKEGNPFFVQKNSGEHDIGLWSDINKDKLDEIYFGIGNFPVLLLEGEDVVPTYNQYIDNKMKGASKRNFICSTQDGKTVYMGVVGGISIPKLPAYLKKYLNCRNALSLDAGASTAMVYDGNTLDRSPRTRVMDAFVVLTRDQYIKLTGLTPTPKQGEKTEGYQGFIPSSEDQNQLKFFLGLIDAIYEKYGKTKYQTALIKLFRGEMSKPDLPIAKKWLYNQIL
;
A
#
# COMPACT_ATOMS: atom_id res chain seq x y z
N MET A 1 -40.97 45.85 60.88
CA MET A 1 -39.91 45.25 61.70
C MET A 1 -39.27 44.12 60.90
N GLN A 2 -38.07 44.39 60.40
CA GLN A 2 -36.94 43.48 60.06
C GLN A 2 -37.03 42.10 60.75
N ILE A 3 -36.78 40.92 60.15
CA ILE A 3 -35.53 40.33 59.56
C ILE A 3 -35.97 39.00 58.87
N SER A 4 -35.73 38.76 57.57
CA SER A 4 -34.60 38.03 56.94
C SER A 4 -34.36 36.58 57.41
N THR A 5 -34.56 35.60 56.51
CA THR A 5 -33.50 34.62 56.16
C THR A 5 -33.71 34.05 54.74
N ALA A 6 -32.62 33.98 53.98
CA ALA A 6 -32.54 33.55 52.59
C ALA A 6 -32.43 32.03 52.43
N ILE A 7 -32.95 31.49 51.33
CA ILE A 7 -32.51 30.21 50.75
C ILE A 7 -32.20 30.44 49.27
N LYS A 8 -30.92 30.34 48.94
CA LYS A 8 -30.37 30.32 47.57
C LYS A 8 -30.72 28.97 46.93
N PHE A 9 -31.34 28.98 45.76
CA PHE A 9 -31.23 27.88 44.81
C PHE A 9 -30.77 28.44 43.47
N GLY A 10 -29.49 28.20 43.17
CA GLY A 10 -28.91 28.48 41.88
C GLY A 10 -29.37 27.43 40.86
N PHE A 11 -29.98 27.88 39.78
CA PHE A 11 -30.16 27.06 38.59
C PHE A 11 -28.97 27.30 37.65
N PHE A 12 -27.97 26.43 37.79
CA PHE A 12 -26.92 26.22 36.81
C PHE A 12 -27.58 25.53 35.60
N SER A 13 -27.96 26.27 34.57
CA SER A 13 -28.26 25.66 33.27
C SER A 13 -26.94 25.42 32.55
N LEU A 14 -26.47 24.19 32.69
CA LEU A 14 -25.31 23.63 32.02
C LEU A 14 -25.57 23.64 30.50
N PHE A 15 -24.90 24.55 29.79
CA PHE A 15 -24.73 24.48 28.35
C PHE A 15 -23.89 23.23 28.04
N CYS A 16 -24.53 22.09 27.79
CA CYS A 16 -23.86 20.97 27.15
C CYS A 16 -23.58 21.34 25.69
N LEU A 17 -22.38 21.89 25.46
CA LEU A 17 -21.71 21.80 24.17
C LEU A 17 -21.60 20.30 23.81
N PHE A 18 -22.57 19.76 23.09
CA PHE A 18 -22.30 18.63 22.21
C PHE A 18 -21.65 19.19 20.95
N GLY A 19 -20.35 19.46 21.06
CA GLY A 19 -19.49 19.45 19.89
C GLY A 19 -19.49 18.02 19.36
N LEU A 20 -20.37 17.75 18.40
CA LEU A 20 -20.31 16.54 17.59
C LEU A 20 -19.01 16.61 16.78
N THR A 21 -17.92 16.12 17.36
CA THR A 21 -16.76 15.74 16.57
C THR A 21 -17.17 14.51 15.79
N ASN A 22 -17.60 14.71 14.55
CA ASN A 22 -17.74 13.65 13.55
C ASN A 22 -16.35 13.06 13.30
N SER A 23 -15.94 12.15 14.20
CA SER A 23 -14.74 11.35 14.04
C SER A 23 -15.08 10.28 13.01
N SER A 24 -14.62 10.53 11.80
CA SER A 24 -14.86 9.65 10.70
C SER A 24 -13.79 8.56 10.67
N PHE A 25 -14.21 7.34 10.96
CA PHE A 25 -13.30 6.22 11.07
C PHE A 25 -13.19 5.52 9.72
N ALA A 26 -11.95 5.37 9.24
CA ALA A 26 -11.62 4.48 8.14
C ALA A 26 -10.78 3.31 8.66
N TYR A 27 -10.68 2.24 7.88
CA TYR A 27 -9.88 1.06 8.21
C TYR A 27 -8.76 0.82 7.17
N LYS A 28 -8.75 1.61 6.09
CA LYS A 28 -7.60 1.90 5.24
C LYS A 28 -7.31 3.41 5.27
N GLU A 29 -6.06 3.80 5.48
CA GLU A 29 -5.63 5.20 5.57
C GLU A 29 -4.56 5.47 4.51
N LEU A 30 -4.70 6.57 3.77
CA LEU A 30 -3.66 7.09 2.89
C LEU A 30 -2.85 8.17 3.61
N MET A 31 -1.55 7.91 3.77
CA MET A 31 -0.57 8.81 4.34
C MET A 31 0.26 9.44 3.22
N ILE A 32 0.18 10.76 3.06
CA ILE A 32 1.05 11.54 2.16
C ILE A 32 1.72 12.63 2.99
N GLU A 33 2.97 12.42 3.38
CA GLU A 33 3.67 13.31 4.31
C GLU A 33 5.20 13.23 4.19
N GLU A 34 5.89 14.11 4.92
CA GLU A 34 7.31 13.98 5.15
C GLU A 34 7.54 13.38 6.55
N ARG A 35 8.26 12.26 6.61
CA ARG A 35 8.58 11.59 7.87
C ARG A 35 10.03 11.15 7.86
N GLY A 36 10.81 11.59 8.85
CA GLY A 36 12.24 11.26 8.94
C GLY A 36 13.09 11.78 7.79
N GLY A 37 12.74 12.94 7.21
CA GLY A 37 13.45 13.53 6.06
C GLY A 37 13.15 12.88 4.70
N HIS A 38 12.13 12.01 4.65
CA HIS A 38 11.71 11.32 3.43
C HIS A 38 10.24 11.60 3.17
N ALA A 39 9.92 11.96 1.93
CA ALA A 39 8.53 11.99 1.46
C ALA A 39 8.00 10.55 1.36
N ILE A 40 6.86 10.28 2.00
CA ILE A 40 6.19 8.99 1.97
C ILE A 40 4.81 9.09 1.34
N ARG A 41 4.42 8.01 0.66
CA ARG A 41 3.06 7.76 0.17
C ARG A 41 2.72 6.33 0.55
N VAL A 42 1.92 6.14 1.59
CA VAL A 42 1.69 4.83 2.20
C VAL A 42 0.21 4.60 2.43
N ILE A 43 -0.25 3.41 2.04
CA ILE A 43 -1.56 2.90 2.37
C ILE A 43 -1.38 2.02 3.61
N LYS A 44 -1.94 2.44 4.72
CA LYS A 44 -2.07 1.66 5.95
C LYS A 44 -3.38 0.92 5.91
N VAL A 45 -3.37 -0.37 6.20
CA VAL A 45 -4.55 -1.25 6.21
C VAL A 45 -4.62 -1.97 7.55
N GLY A 46 -5.70 -1.78 8.29
CA GLY A 46 -6.02 -2.63 9.44
C GLY A 46 -6.58 -3.97 8.96
N LEU A 47 -6.01 -5.09 9.42
CA LEU A 47 -6.47 -6.44 9.14
C LEU A 47 -7.49 -6.88 10.20
N ASP A 48 -8.59 -6.15 10.23
CA ASP A 48 -9.67 -6.21 11.21
C ASP A 48 -10.78 -7.21 10.84
N GLY A 49 -10.63 -7.93 9.74
CA GLY A 49 -11.66 -8.81 9.20
C GLY A 49 -12.77 -8.07 8.43
N GLU A 50 -12.69 -6.74 8.35
CA GLU A 50 -13.45 -5.89 7.44
C GLU A 50 -12.64 -5.50 6.20
N HIS A 51 -11.31 -5.48 6.32
CA HIS A 51 -10.38 -5.19 5.22
C HIS A 51 -9.33 -6.29 5.07
N PHE A 52 -9.01 -6.56 3.81
CA PHE A 52 -8.12 -7.63 3.39
C PHE A 52 -7.13 -7.10 2.38
N VAL A 53 -5.91 -7.62 2.39
CA VAL A 53 -4.94 -7.42 1.32
C VAL A 53 -4.82 -8.72 0.55
N VAL A 54 -4.96 -8.66 -0.77
CA VAL A 54 -4.88 -9.82 -1.66
C VAL A 54 -3.85 -9.57 -2.77
N ALA A 55 -3.35 -10.65 -3.35
CA ALA A 55 -2.55 -10.61 -4.57
C ALA A 55 -3.46 -10.55 -5.79
N SER A 56 -3.07 -9.78 -6.81
CA SER A 56 -3.72 -9.76 -8.12
C SER A 56 -2.66 -9.93 -9.22
N PRO A 57 -2.43 -11.15 -9.71
CA PRO A 57 -1.44 -11.41 -10.74
C PRO A 57 -1.99 -11.12 -12.13
N ALA A 58 -1.16 -10.53 -13.00
CA ALA A 58 -1.43 -10.33 -14.42
C ALA A 58 -1.13 -11.60 -15.24
N GLY A 59 -1.70 -11.64 -16.44
CA GLY A 59 -1.26 -12.56 -17.49
C GLY A 59 0.01 -12.07 -18.19
N LEU A 60 0.49 -12.85 -19.17
CA LEU A 60 1.58 -12.39 -20.06
C LEU A 60 1.18 -11.05 -20.72
N GLY A 61 2.16 -10.15 -20.86
CA GLY A 61 1.95 -8.80 -21.37
C GLY A 61 1.70 -7.77 -20.26
N GLY A 62 1.35 -8.20 -19.05
CA GLY A 62 1.09 -7.34 -17.90
C GLY A 62 -0.22 -6.56 -18.03
N ALA A 63 -0.56 -5.82 -16.97
CA ALA A 63 -1.74 -4.97 -16.89
C ALA A 63 -1.41 -3.71 -16.07
N THR A 64 -2.26 -2.69 -16.15
CA THR A 64 -2.17 -1.54 -15.24
C THR A 64 -2.57 -1.94 -13.83
N THR A 65 -2.09 -1.21 -12.82
CA THR A 65 -2.43 -1.48 -11.42
C THR A 65 -3.92 -1.28 -11.16
N GLU A 66 -4.59 -0.39 -11.88
CA GLU A 66 -6.05 -0.20 -11.87
C GLU A 66 -6.79 -1.43 -12.38
N GLU A 67 -6.41 -1.96 -13.55
CA GLU A 67 -6.99 -3.19 -14.08
C GLU A 67 -6.80 -4.36 -13.12
N LEU A 68 -5.62 -4.45 -12.47
CA LEU A 68 -5.34 -5.48 -11.47
C LEU A 68 -6.16 -5.31 -10.19
N ALA A 69 -6.40 -4.08 -9.73
CA ALA A 69 -7.27 -3.81 -8.60
C ALA A 69 -8.72 -4.22 -8.92
N GLN A 70 -9.23 -3.75 -10.06
CA GLN A 70 -10.60 -4.01 -10.52
C GLN A 70 -10.85 -5.50 -10.78
N LYS A 71 -9.85 -6.22 -11.30
CA LYS A 71 -9.93 -7.68 -11.55
C LYS A 71 -10.35 -8.48 -10.32
N VAL A 72 -9.90 -8.06 -9.14
CA VAL A 72 -10.23 -8.71 -7.86
C VAL A 72 -11.34 -7.98 -7.09
N GLY A 73 -11.96 -6.97 -7.71
CA GLY A 73 -13.06 -6.20 -7.15
C GLY A 73 -12.66 -5.03 -6.24
N GLY A 74 -11.36 -4.71 -6.14
CA GLY A 74 -10.84 -3.62 -5.32
C GLY A 74 -10.55 -2.34 -6.12
N ASP A 75 -10.16 -1.29 -5.39
CA ASP A 75 -9.92 0.06 -5.91
C ASP A 75 -8.66 0.73 -5.35
N THR A 76 -7.99 0.09 -4.39
CA THR A 76 -6.77 0.57 -3.75
C THR A 76 -5.68 -0.48 -3.90
N ALA A 77 -4.53 -0.11 -4.46
CA ALA A 77 -3.47 -1.06 -4.78
C ALA A 77 -2.08 -0.42 -4.90
N ILE A 78 -1.04 -1.25 -4.80
CA ILE A 78 0.32 -0.95 -5.23
C ILE A 78 0.84 -2.09 -6.13
N ASN A 79 1.68 -1.76 -7.11
CA ASN A 79 2.35 -2.78 -7.92
C ASN A 79 3.21 -3.73 -7.07
N GLY A 80 3.35 -4.96 -7.53
CA GLY A 80 4.02 -6.06 -6.82
C GLY A 80 5.47 -6.29 -7.25
N ALA A 81 5.78 -7.51 -7.65
CA ALA A 81 7.14 -8.00 -7.80
C ALA A 81 7.90 -7.42 -8.99
N PHE A 82 9.22 -7.64 -8.98
CA PHE A 82 10.08 -7.44 -10.13
C PHE A 82 9.62 -8.30 -11.31
N PHE A 83 9.85 -7.78 -12.51
CA PHE A 83 9.46 -8.45 -13.74
C PHE A 83 10.38 -8.07 -14.89
N CYS A 84 10.32 -8.87 -15.96
CA CYS A 84 11.00 -8.64 -17.21
C CYS A 84 10.02 -7.91 -18.16
N PRO A 85 10.22 -6.60 -18.42
CA PRO A 85 9.33 -5.83 -19.28
C PRO A 85 9.61 -6.07 -20.77
N ASP A 86 8.59 -5.96 -21.63
CA ASP A 86 8.71 -6.21 -23.07
C ASP A 86 9.55 -5.18 -23.84
N ASP A 87 9.86 -4.03 -23.22
CA ASP A 87 10.78 -3.03 -23.76
C ASP A 87 12.25 -3.49 -23.68
N TYR A 88 12.57 -4.52 -22.90
CA TYR A 88 13.92 -5.07 -22.77
C TYR A 88 14.15 -6.19 -23.79
N SER A 89 15.27 -6.12 -24.52
CA SER A 89 15.57 -7.05 -25.62
C SER A 89 15.73 -8.51 -25.19
N ASN A 90 16.16 -8.74 -23.95
CA ASN A 90 16.34 -10.06 -23.35
C ASN A 90 15.04 -10.62 -22.74
N CYS A 91 14.00 -9.81 -22.56
CA CYS A 91 12.73 -10.25 -21.99
C CYS A 91 11.86 -10.89 -23.06
N LYS A 92 12.03 -12.20 -23.25
CA LYS A 92 11.33 -12.99 -24.27
C LYS A 92 10.77 -14.28 -23.71
N ILE A 93 9.58 -14.65 -24.18
CA ILE A 93 9.01 -15.99 -24.02
C ILE A 93 8.81 -16.54 -25.43
N ASN A 94 9.34 -17.74 -25.71
CA ASN A 94 9.29 -18.37 -27.03
C ASN A 94 9.77 -17.44 -28.17
N GLY A 95 10.86 -16.70 -27.92
CA GLY A 95 11.46 -15.78 -28.89
C GLY A 95 10.76 -14.43 -29.07
N LYS A 96 9.54 -14.25 -28.54
CA LYS A 96 8.77 -13.00 -28.64
C LYS A 96 8.97 -12.13 -27.41
N ARG A 97 9.23 -10.83 -27.61
CA ARG A 97 9.26 -9.85 -26.52
C ARG A 97 7.91 -9.82 -25.82
N THR A 98 7.90 -10.03 -24.51
CA THR A 98 6.68 -10.01 -23.70
C THR A 98 7.01 -9.68 -22.26
N THR A 99 6.13 -8.92 -21.62
CA THR A 99 6.21 -8.65 -20.19
C THR A 99 5.86 -9.92 -19.45
N HIS A 100 6.72 -10.35 -18.53
CA HIS A 100 6.54 -11.57 -17.73
C HIS A 100 7.32 -11.45 -16.41
N THR A 101 6.93 -12.25 -15.41
CA THR A 101 7.70 -12.38 -14.17
C THR A 101 8.01 -13.84 -13.89
N ILE A 102 9.12 -14.08 -13.21
CA ILE A 102 9.49 -15.37 -12.64
C ILE A 102 9.22 -15.44 -11.13
N SER A 103 8.79 -14.33 -10.53
CA SER A 103 8.47 -14.27 -9.12
C SER A 103 7.34 -15.21 -8.76
N GLU A 104 7.39 -15.72 -7.54
CA GLU A 104 6.37 -16.58 -6.99
C GLU A 104 5.06 -15.80 -6.84
N ARG A 105 3.96 -16.42 -7.25
CA ARG A 105 2.61 -15.89 -7.21
C ARG A 105 1.68 -16.98 -6.70
N VAL A 106 0.91 -16.66 -5.68
CA VAL A 106 -0.17 -17.51 -5.17
C VAL A 106 -1.45 -16.70 -5.22
N PHE A 107 -2.47 -17.27 -5.86
CA PHE A 107 -3.76 -16.63 -6.02
C PHE A 107 -4.87 -17.64 -5.79
N LEU A 108 -5.74 -17.38 -4.81
CA LEU A 108 -6.78 -18.30 -4.36
C LEU A 108 -6.24 -19.71 -4.01
N GLY A 109 -5.07 -19.76 -3.38
CA GLY A 109 -4.37 -21.00 -3.01
C GLY A 109 -3.61 -21.68 -4.14
N ASP A 110 -3.76 -21.23 -5.38
CA ASP A 110 -3.04 -21.81 -6.51
C ASP A 110 -1.66 -21.17 -6.68
N GLY A 111 -0.67 -21.78 -6.03
CA GLY A 111 0.74 -21.47 -6.25
C GLY A 111 1.40 -22.38 -7.30
N LYS A 112 0.93 -23.62 -7.46
CA LYS A 112 1.61 -24.65 -8.27
C LYS A 112 1.56 -24.34 -9.77
N THR A 113 0.44 -23.83 -10.28
CA THR A 113 0.34 -23.49 -11.71
C THR A 113 0.93 -22.12 -12.04
N ARG A 114 1.13 -21.28 -11.02
CA ARG A 114 1.50 -19.86 -11.17
C ARG A 114 2.96 -19.55 -10.88
N SER A 115 3.63 -20.44 -10.16
CA SER A 115 5.00 -20.25 -9.64
C SER A 115 5.89 -21.43 -9.99
N THR A 116 6.71 -21.27 -11.02
CA THR A 116 7.71 -22.27 -11.43
C THR A 116 8.68 -22.61 -10.29
N PHE A 117 9.05 -21.61 -9.47
CA PHE A 117 10.05 -21.73 -8.41
C PHE A 117 9.48 -21.81 -6.99
N ARG A 118 8.17 -22.06 -6.81
CA ARG A 118 7.58 -22.10 -5.44
C ARG A 118 8.21 -23.17 -4.53
N GLY A 119 8.73 -24.26 -5.12
CA GLY A 119 9.40 -25.32 -4.37
C GLY A 119 10.74 -24.92 -3.77
N ASP A 120 11.36 -23.85 -4.29
CA ASP A 120 12.60 -23.24 -3.81
C ASP A 120 12.63 -21.77 -4.24
N THR A 121 12.35 -20.88 -3.29
CA THR A 121 12.26 -19.44 -3.53
C THR A 121 13.63 -18.77 -3.62
N SER A 122 14.73 -19.51 -3.41
CA SER A 122 16.11 -18.99 -3.42
C SER A 122 16.20 -17.74 -2.50
N ILE A 123 16.71 -16.62 -2.99
CA ILE A 123 16.88 -15.36 -2.27
C ILE A 123 15.59 -14.55 -2.11
N ARG A 124 14.48 -15.00 -2.70
CA ARG A 124 13.16 -14.35 -2.59
C ARG A 124 12.38 -14.94 -1.42
N ALA A 125 11.47 -14.14 -0.87
CA ALA A 125 10.43 -14.62 0.03
C ALA A 125 9.06 -14.13 -0.44
N ILE A 126 8.02 -14.88 -0.09
CA ILE A 126 6.63 -14.60 -0.42
C ILE A 126 5.97 -13.87 0.74
N PHE A 127 5.60 -12.60 0.53
CA PHE A 127 4.68 -11.91 1.43
C PHE A 127 3.28 -12.46 1.17
N SER A 128 2.73 -13.14 2.18
CA SER A 128 1.61 -14.06 2.04
C SER A 128 0.45 -13.70 2.98
N PHE A 129 -0.74 -14.13 2.60
CA PHE A 129 -1.97 -14.06 3.38
C PHE A 129 -2.67 -15.42 3.35
N ASP A 130 -3.18 -15.85 4.50
CA ASP A 130 -4.02 -17.05 4.62
C ASP A 130 -5.48 -16.75 4.21
N LYS A 131 -6.37 -17.73 4.40
CA LYS A 131 -7.81 -17.62 4.09
C LYS A 131 -8.54 -16.64 5.01
N GLU A 132 -7.97 -16.38 6.18
CA GLU A 132 -8.46 -15.45 7.19
C GLU A 132 -7.86 -14.05 7.02
N GLY A 133 -7.00 -13.85 6.02
CA GLY A 133 -6.33 -12.60 5.72
C GLY A 133 -5.19 -12.24 6.68
N ASN A 134 -4.66 -13.19 7.45
CA ASN A 134 -3.50 -12.94 8.31
C ASN A 134 -2.21 -12.90 7.48
N PRO A 135 -1.31 -11.93 7.71
CA PRO A 135 -0.09 -11.81 6.94
C PRO A 135 1.00 -12.72 7.52
N PHE A 136 1.78 -13.36 6.66
CA PHE A 136 2.98 -14.10 7.05
C PHE A 136 4.00 -14.13 5.91
N PHE A 137 5.25 -14.42 6.23
CA PHE A 137 6.29 -14.67 5.22
C PHE A 137 6.48 -16.16 5.02
N VAL A 138 6.74 -16.55 3.79
CA VAL A 138 7.28 -17.88 3.48
C VAL A 138 8.55 -17.74 2.68
N GLN A 139 9.60 -18.42 3.13
CA GLN A 139 10.79 -18.67 2.35
C GLN A 139 11.11 -20.15 2.48
N LYS A 140 11.48 -20.74 1.35
CA LYS A 140 12.06 -22.08 1.32
C LYS A 140 13.27 -21.97 0.41
N ASN A 141 14.45 -21.89 1.01
CA ASN A 141 15.70 -21.81 0.26
C ASN A 141 16.45 -23.13 0.44
N SER A 142 16.51 -23.94 -0.61
CA SER A 142 17.20 -25.24 -0.54
C SER A 142 18.73 -25.10 -0.43
N GLY A 143 19.27 -23.91 -0.75
CA GLY A 143 20.70 -23.68 -0.90
C GLY A 143 21.30 -24.23 -2.19
N GLU A 144 20.53 -24.94 -3.03
CA GLU A 144 21.00 -25.55 -4.27
C GLU A 144 21.28 -24.52 -5.37
N HIS A 145 20.50 -23.43 -5.39
CA HIS A 145 20.58 -22.41 -6.44
C HIS A 145 21.34 -21.15 -6.02
N ASP A 146 21.22 -20.73 -4.76
CA ASP A 146 21.85 -19.50 -4.26
C ASP A 146 22.12 -19.56 -2.77
N ILE A 147 23.31 -19.12 -2.38
CA ILE A 147 23.73 -19.01 -0.98
C ILE A 147 23.17 -17.77 -0.25
N GLY A 148 22.10 -17.13 -0.73
CA GLY A 148 21.61 -15.84 -0.21
C GLY A 148 21.07 -15.87 1.24
N LEU A 149 19.82 -15.48 1.46
CA LEU A 149 19.24 -15.61 2.80
C LEU A 149 18.96 -17.11 3.05
N TRP A 150 19.80 -17.76 3.86
CA TRP A 150 19.64 -19.16 4.28
C TRP A 150 18.52 -19.25 5.33
N SER A 151 17.30 -18.99 4.90
CA SER A 151 16.12 -19.07 5.76
C SER A 151 15.06 -19.96 5.14
N ASP A 152 14.48 -20.78 6.00
CA ASP A 152 13.35 -21.68 5.74
C ASP A 152 12.11 -21.20 6.53
N ILE A 153 11.93 -19.88 6.64
CA ILE A 153 10.84 -19.33 7.43
C ILE A 153 9.49 -19.84 6.90
N ASN A 154 8.73 -20.46 7.80
CA ASN A 154 7.41 -21.03 7.50
C ASN A 154 7.39 -21.90 6.22
N LYS A 155 8.49 -22.61 5.88
CA LYS A 155 8.55 -23.43 4.66
C LYS A 155 7.43 -24.48 4.58
N ASP A 156 6.98 -24.97 5.73
CA ASP A 156 5.92 -25.98 5.84
C ASP A 156 4.52 -25.37 5.63
N LYS A 157 4.42 -24.03 5.60
CA LYS A 157 3.19 -23.28 5.37
C LYS A 157 2.98 -22.87 3.91
N LEU A 158 3.77 -23.40 2.97
CA LEU A 158 3.61 -23.09 1.56
C LEU A 158 2.17 -23.31 1.09
N ASP A 159 1.54 -24.41 1.50
CA ASP A 159 0.17 -24.78 1.14
C ASP A 159 -0.91 -24.04 1.94
N GLU A 160 -0.54 -23.26 2.98
CA GLU A 160 -1.44 -22.35 3.70
C GLU A 160 -1.58 -20.99 2.98
N ILE A 161 -0.67 -20.65 2.06
CA ILE A 161 -0.73 -19.39 1.33
C ILE A 161 -1.99 -19.39 0.46
N TYR A 162 -2.87 -18.42 0.67
CA TYR A 162 -4.05 -18.22 -0.14
C TYR A 162 -3.86 -17.09 -1.16
N PHE A 163 -3.19 -16.01 -0.74
CA PHE A 163 -2.68 -14.96 -1.62
C PHE A 163 -1.22 -14.68 -1.28
N GLY A 164 -0.37 -14.46 -2.28
CA GLY A 164 1.00 -14.08 -2.01
C GLY A 164 1.78 -13.69 -3.25
N ILE A 165 2.73 -12.78 -3.08
CA ILE A 165 3.68 -12.38 -4.11
C ILE A 165 5.09 -12.48 -3.54
N GLY A 166 5.93 -13.23 -4.24
CA GLY A 166 7.35 -13.38 -4.01
C GLY A 166 8.14 -12.22 -4.57
N ASN A 167 9.11 -11.70 -3.82
CA ASN A 167 10.05 -10.75 -4.37
C ASN A 167 11.39 -10.76 -3.64
N PHE A 168 12.32 -9.96 -4.14
CA PHE A 168 13.62 -9.69 -3.54
C PHE A 168 13.82 -8.16 -3.48
N PRO A 169 14.64 -7.63 -2.55
CA PRO A 169 15.08 -8.29 -1.33
C PRO A 169 13.99 -8.30 -0.26
N VAL A 170 14.11 -9.27 0.65
CA VAL A 170 13.48 -9.16 1.98
C VAL A 170 14.19 -8.03 2.72
N LEU A 171 13.41 -7.11 3.27
CA LEU A 171 13.94 -5.94 3.99
C LEU A 171 14.05 -6.24 5.48
N LEU A 172 12.97 -6.79 6.04
CA LEU A 172 12.89 -7.18 7.44
C LEU A 172 12.33 -8.58 7.55
N LEU A 173 12.94 -9.40 8.39
CA LEU A 173 12.43 -10.72 8.74
C LEU A 173 12.41 -10.87 10.26
N GLU A 174 11.23 -11.08 10.81
CA GLU A 174 11.01 -11.20 12.26
C GLU A 174 11.58 -10.02 13.06
N GLY A 175 11.54 -8.82 12.47
CA GLY A 175 12.06 -7.58 13.05
C GLY A 175 13.53 -7.31 12.75
N GLU A 176 14.26 -8.27 12.16
CA GLU A 176 15.69 -8.13 11.87
C GLU A 176 15.94 -7.60 10.47
N ASP A 177 16.95 -6.73 10.34
CA ASP A 177 17.44 -6.27 9.04
C ASP A 177 18.27 -7.37 8.38
N VAL A 178 17.69 -7.99 7.37
CA VAL A 178 18.32 -9.08 6.62
C VAL A 178 18.99 -8.61 5.33
N VAL A 179 18.91 -7.32 4.98
CA VAL A 179 19.54 -6.79 3.77
C VAL A 179 21.05 -7.06 3.69
N PRO A 180 21.83 -6.98 4.79
CA PRO A 180 23.26 -7.30 4.76
C PRO A 180 23.60 -8.71 4.26
N THR A 181 22.67 -9.67 4.40
CA THR A 181 22.86 -11.05 3.89
C THR A 181 22.90 -11.11 2.37
N TYR A 182 22.38 -10.08 1.69
CA TYR A 182 22.29 -10.00 0.24
C TYR A 182 23.41 -9.17 -0.40
N ASN A 183 24.48 -8.83 0.31
CA ASN A 183 25.49 -7.87 -0.17
C ASN A 183 26.02 -8.14 -1.60
N GLN A 184 26.09 -9.41 -2.01
CA GLN A 184 26.51 -9.82 -3.36
C GLN A 184 25.41 -9.71 -4.44
N TYR A 185 24.14 -9.67 -4.04
CA TYR A 185 22.96 -9.59 -4.91
C TYR A 185 22.38 -8.17 -5.01
N ILE A 186 22.68 -7.30 -4.05
CA ILE A 186 22.26 -5.89 -4.07
C ILE A 186 23.11 -5.12 -5.10
N ASP A 187 22.49 -4.73 -6.21
CA ASP A 187 23.14 -3.97 -7.27
C ASP A 187 23.38 -2.49 -6.91
N ASN A 188 24.13 -1.77 -7.76
CA ASN A 188 24.41 -0.35 -7.57
C ASN A 188 23.15 0.52 -7.57
N LYS A 189 22.14 0.16 -8.36
CA LYS A 189 20.87 0.90 -8.42
C LYS A 189 20.12 0.77 -7.11
N MET A 190 20.17 -0.37 -6.43
CA MET A 190 19.56 -0.62 -5.12
C MET A 190 20.31 0.09 -3.98
N LYS A 191 21.64 0.24 -4.10
CA LYS A 191 22.49 1.01 -3.17
C LYS A 191 22.25 2.53 -3.25
N GLY A 192 21.85 3.04 -4.41
CA GLY A 192 21.51 4.45 -4.61
C GLY A 192 20.22 4.88 -3.90
N ALA A 193 20.12 6.16 -3.56
CA ALA A 193 18.86 6.75 -3.07
C ALA A 193 17.87 6.94 -4.22
N SER A 194 16.65 6.38 -4.09
CA SER A 194 15.57 6.58 -5.08
C SER A 194 14.20 6.41 -4.44
N LYS A 195 13.13 6.42 -5.24
CA LYS A 195 11.83 5.88 -4.80
C LYS A 195 11.98 4.37 -4.54
N ARG A 196 11.48 3.90 -3.40
CA ARG A 196 11.44 2.47 -3.03
C ARG A 196 10.02 2.08 -2.66
N ASN A 197 9.50 1.08 -3.36
CA ASN A 197 8.20 0.50 -3.07
C ASN A 197 8.39 -0.62 -2.06
N PHE A 198 7.43 -0.79 -1.15
CA PHE A 198 7.49 -1.81 -0.12
C PHE A 198 6.08 -2.27 0.28
N ILE A 199 6.04 -3.45 0.90
CA ILE A 199 4.94 -3.91 1.73
C ILE A 199 5.52 -4.43 3.05
N CYS A 200 4.85 -4.18 4.17
CA CYS A 200 5.25 -4.69 5.48
C CYS A 200 4.05 -5.01 6.36
N SER A 201 4.23 -5.88 7.34
CA SER A 201 3.30 -6.07 8.46
C SER A 201 3.92 -5.66 9.80
N THR A 202 3.08 -5.22 10.72
CA THR A 202 3.45 -4.86 12.10
C THR A 202 3.72 -6.09 12.97
N GLN A 203 4.35 -5.89 14.12
CA GLN A 203 4.71 -6.94 15.07
C GLN A 203 3.54 -7.85 15.48
N ASP A 204 2.37 -7.25 15.67
CA ASP A 204 1.13 -7.90 16.08
C ASP A 204 0.36 -8.55 14.92
N GLY A 205 0.85 -8.40 13.67
CA GLY A 205 0.21 -8.92 12.47
C GLY A 205 -1.13 -8.26 12.12
N LYS A 206 -1.52 -7.16 12.79
CA LYS A 206 -2.82 -6.52 12.62
C LYS A 206 -2.82 -5.39 11.60
N THR A 207 -1.66 -4.88 11.20
CA THR A 207 -1.56 -3.78 10.24
C THR A 207 -0.62 -4.16 9.11
N VAL A 208 -1.03 -3.83 7.88
CA VAL A 208 -0.16 -3.85 6.71
C VAL A 208 0.07 -2.42 6.23
N TYR A 209 1.31 -2.08 5.96
CA TYR A 209 1.68 -0.86 5.25
C TYR A 209 2.19 -1.23 3.87
N MET A 210 1.69 -0.56 2.84
CA MET A 210 2.19 -0.72 1.48
C MET A 210 2.31 0.64 0.80
N GLY A 211 3.43 0.91 0.15
CA GLY A 211 3.68 2.27 -0.29
C GLY A 211 5.06 2.53 -0.85
N VAL A 212 5.39 3.82 -0.90
CA VAL A 212 6.62 4.35 -1.47
C VAL A 212 7.31 5.26 -0.46
N VAL A 213 8.60 5.02 -0.24
CA VAL A 213 9.50 5.95 0.45
C VAL A 213 10.41 6.61 -0.59
N GLY A 214 10.45 7.94 -0.60
CA GLY A 214 11.25 8.74 -1.52
C GLY A 214 12.68 8.98 -1.05
N GLY A 215 13.65 8.94 -1.97
CA GLY A 215 15.03 9.34 -1.69
C GLY A 215 15.78 8.41 -0.72
N ILE A 216 15.43 7.12 -0.69
CA ILE A 216 16.04 6.14 0.22
C ILE A 216 16.66 4.98 -0.56
N SER A 217 17.74 4.44 -0.03
CA SER A 217 18.45 3.26 -0.56
C SER A 217 17.94 1.99 0.12
N ILE A 218 18.03 0.84 -0.55
CA ILE A 218 17.63 -0.45 0.03
C ILE A 218 18.34 -0.73 1.38
N PRO A 219 19.66 -0.51 1.56
CA PRO A 219 20.31 -0.71 2.86
C PRO A 219 19.82 0.17 4.02
N LYS A 220 19.15 1.30 3.73
CA LYS A 220 18.63 2.22 4.76
C LYS A 220 17.13 2.03 5.02
N LEU A 221 16.43 1.36 4.11
CA LEU A 221 14.98 1.20 4.16
C LEU A 221 14.50 0.36 5.35
N PRO A 222 15.14 -0.77 5.73
CA PRO A 222 14.71 -1.57 6.89
C PRO A 222 14.64 -0.75 8.19
N ALA A 223 15.70 -0.03 8.52
CA ALA A 223 15.77 0.82 9.71
C ALA A 223 14.69 1.92 9.70
N TYR A 224 14.43 2.51 8.52
CA TYR A 224 13.35 3.48 8.35
C TYR A 224 11.97 2.86 8.63
N LEU A 225 11.68 1.71 8.03
CA LEU A 225 10.41 1.00 8.17
C LEU A 225 10.14 0.57 9.62
N LYS A 226 11.17 0.06 10.33
CA LYS A 226 11.08 -0.24 11.77
C LYS A 226 10.74 1.01 12.57
N LYS A 227 11.52 2.07 12.40
CA LYS A 227 11.43 3.29 13.23
C LYS A 227 10.11 4.04 13.05
N TYR A 228 9.62 4.13 11.81
CA TYR A 228 8.55 5.07 11.47
C TYR A 228 7.20 4.41 11.21
N LEU A 229 7.17 3.11 10.91
CA LEU A 229 5.95 2.35 10.60
C LEU A 229 5.81 1.08 11.46
N ASN A 230 6.75 0.79 12.37
CA ASN A 230 6.74 -0.38 13.24
C ASN A 230 6.65 -1.71 12.47
N CYS A 231 7.26 -1.78 11.29
CA CYS A 231 7.29 -3.00 10.49
C CYS A 231 8.14 -4.07 11.18
N ARG A 232 7.62 -5.31 11.26
CA ARG A 232 8.35 -6.53 11.68
C ARG A 232 8.85 -7.31 10.46
N ASN A 233 7.97 -7.52 9.50
CA ASN A 233 8.23 -8.28 8.29
C ASN A 233 8.02 -7.36 7.09
N ALA A 234 8.99 -7.25 6.19
CA ALA A 234 8.93 -6.30 5.08
C ALA A 234 9.59 -6.83 3.82
N LEU A 235 8.96 -6.58 2.68
CA LEU A 235 9.40 -6.99 1.35
C LEU A 235 9.54 -5.78 0.45
N SER A 236 10.65 -5.67 -0.27
CA SER A 236 10.78 -4.68 -1.33
C SER A 236 9.88 -5.05 -2.50
N LEU A 237 9.24 -4.07 -3.13
CA LEU A 237 8.46 -4.24 -4.36
C LEU A 237 9.18 -3.58 -5.54
N ASP A 238 8.76 -3.88 -6.77
CA ASP A 238 9.34 -3.23 -7.95
C ASP A 238 9.09 -1.72 -7.91
N ALA A 239 10.09 -0.95 -8.29
CA ALA A 239 10.11 0.50 -8.12
C ALA A 239 10.80 1.19 -9.31
N GLY A 240 10.91 2.51 -9.23
CA GLY A 240 11.49 3.31 -10.30
C GLY A 240 10.49 3.43 -11.44
N ALA A 241 10.81 2.90 -12.62
CA ALA A 241 9.95 3.04 -13.81
C ALA A 241 8.60 2.31 -13.67
N SER A 242 8.50 1.34 -12.76
CA SER A 242 7.31 0.51 -12.54
C SER A 242 6.44 0.94 -11.36
N THR A 243 6.83 1.97 -10.59
CA THR A 243 6.05 2.43 -9.44
C THR A 243 4.65 2.82 -9.87
N ALA A 244 3.64 2.14 -9.33
CA ALA A 244 2.24 2.42 -9.57
C ALA A 244 1.41 2.20 -8.30
N MET A 245 0.62 3.20 -7.92
CA MET A 245 -0.28 3.19 -6.78
C MET A 245 -1.65 3.71 -7.19
N VAL A 246 -2.69 3.06 -6.70
CA VAL A 246 -4.09 3.43 -6.88
C VAL A 246 -4.73 3.57 -5.51
N TYR A 247 -5.57 4.57 -5.32
CA TYR A 247 -6.32 4.75 -4.09
C TYR A 247 -7.75 5.21 -4.39
N ASP A 248 -8.74 4.44 -3.95
CA ASP A 248 -10.17 4.69 -4.21
C ASP A 248 -10.48 4.92 -5.70
N GLY A 249 -9.83 4.13 -6.57
CA GLY A 249 -9.98 4.18 -8.02
C GLY A 249 -9.15 5.27 -8.71
N ASN A 250 -8.52 6.18 -7.96
CA ASN A 250 -7.70 7.26 -8.51
C ASN A 250 -6.23 6.85 -8.58
N THR A 251 -5.54 7.23 -9.66
CA THR A 251 -4.10 6.97 -9.83
C THR A 251 -3.29 7.88 -8.90
N LEU A 252 -2.82 7.35 -7.78
CA LEU A 252 -2.08 8.11 -6.79
C LEU A 252 -0.62 8.38 -7.20
N ASP A 253 0.10 7.40 -7.75
CA ASP A 253 1.46 7.56 -8.28
C ASP A 253 1.62 6.63 -9.48
N ARG A 254 2.23 7.11 -10.56
CA ARG A 254 2.48 6.29 -11.75
C ARG A 254 3.74 6.75 -12.45
N SER A 255 4.67 5.82 -12.59
CA SER A 255 5.88 5.97 -13.40
C SER A 255 5.60 5.60 -14.87
N PRO A 256 6.54 5.87 -15.80
CA PRO A 256 6.28 5.73 -17.23
C PRO A 256 5.88 4.31 -17.68
N ARG A 257 6.30 3.26 -16.96
CA ARG A 257 5.88 1.89 -17.27
C ARG A 257 4.51 1.64 -16.67
N THR A 258 3.51 1.56 -17.54
CA THR A 258 2.11 1.39 -17.16
C THR A 258 1.75 -0.05 -16.85
N ARG A 259 2.35 -1.02 -17.57
CA ARG A 259 2.06 -2.45 -17.40
C ARG A 259 3.01 -3.08 -16.40
N VAL A 260 2.44 -3.62 -15.33
CA VAL A 260 3.11 -4.39 -14.28
C VAL A 260 2.60 -5.83 -14.28
N MET A 261 3.31 -6.72 -13.57
CA MET A 261 2.94 -8.14 -13.53
C MET A 261 2.04 -8.52 -12.36
N ASP A 262 2.06 -7.76 -11.27
CA ASP A 262 1.32 -8.09 -10.06
C ASP A 262 0.94 -6.82 -9.30
N ALA A 263 -0.04 -6.94 -8.41
CA ALA A 263 -0.40 -5.92 -7.44
C ALA A 263 -0.83 -6.53 -6.10
N PHE A 264 -0.55 -5.82 -5.01
CA PHE A 264 -1.28 -6.00 -3.76
C PHE A 264 -2.48 -5.07 -3.75
N VAL A 265 -3.67 -5.60 -3.48
CA VAL A 265 -4.95 -4.90 -3.58
C VAL A 265 -5.68 -4.98 -2.25
N VAL A 266 -6.26 -3.86 -1.80
CA VAL A 266 -7.13 -3.83 -0.63
C VAL A 266 -8.56 -4.13 -1.05
N LEU A 267 -9.21 -5.05 -0.33
CA LEU A 267 -10.61 -5.37 -0.47
C LEU A 267 -11.35 -5.07 0.83
N THR A 268 -12.60 -4.65 0.72
CA THR A 268 -13.57 -4.75 1.82
C THR A 268 -13.96 -6.21 2.02
N ARG A 269 -14.60 -6.50 3.16
CA ARG A 269 -15.14 -7.83 3.49
C ARG A 269 -16.08 -8.38 2.43
N ASP A 270 -17.02 -7.57 1.95
CA ASP A 270 -17.96 -7.99 0.91
C ASP A 270 -17.26 -8.32 -0.40
N GLN A 271 -16.26 -7.51 -0.78
CA GLN A 271 -15.43 -7.78 -1.96
C GLN A 271 -14.62 -9.06 -1.78
N TYR A 272 -14.06 -9.30 -0.59
CA TYR A 272 -13.33 -10.52 -0.27
C TYR A 272 -14.22 -11.76 -0.32
N ILE A 273 -15.41 -11.72 0.31
CA ILE A 273 -16.40 -12.81 0.26
C ILE A 273 -16.79 -13.10 -1.18
N LYS A 274 -17.06 -12.06 -1.97
CA LYS A 274 -17.40 -12.20 -3.39
C LYS A 274 -16.28 -12.83 -4.21
N LEU A 275 -15.02 -12.47 -3.94
CA LEU A 275 -13.86 -13.01 -4.66
C LEU A 275 -13.58 -14.47 -4.29
N THR A 276 -13.73 -14.82 -3.01
CA THR A 276 -13.20 -16.08 -2.45
C THR A 276 -14.27 -17.12 -2.15
N GLY A 277 -15.52 -16.70 -1.95
CA GLY A 277 -16.60 -17.52 -1.41
C GLY A 277 -16.44 -17.86 0.08
N LEU A 278 -15.45 -17.30 0.76
CA LEU A 278 -15.17 -17.53 2.18
C LEU A 278 -15.78 -16.42 3.03
N THR A 279 -16.18 -16.74 4.26
CA THR A 279 -16.65 -15.77 5.26
C THR A 279 -15.64 -15.72 6.42
N PRO A 280 -14.64 -14.82 6.37
CA PRO A 280 -13.59 -14.76 7.39
C PRO A 280 -14.15 -14.39 8.76
N THR A 281 -13.51 -14.82 9.84
CA THR A 281 -13.91 -14.41 11.19
C THR A 281 -13.71 -12.90 11.39
N PRO A 282 -14.68 -12.15 11.93
CA PRO A 282 -14.48 -10.75 12.31
C PRO A 282 -13.35 -10.64 13.35
N LYS A 283 -12.51 -9.61 13.26
CA LYS A 283 -11.43 -9.34 14.23
C LYS A 283 -11.66 -7.97 14.86
N GLN A 284 -11.06 -7.74 16.03
CA GLN A 284 -11.03 -6.39 16.60
C GLN A 284 -10.03 -5.54 15.81
N GLY A 285 -10.54 -4.55 15.09
CA GLY A 285 -9.75 -3.53 14.40
C GLY A 285 -9.58 -2.26 15.22
N GLU A 286 -8.37 -1.69 15.18
CA GLU A 286 -8.20 -0.29 15.53
C GLU A 286 -8.76 0.57 14.39
N LYS A 287 -9.66 1.48 14.75
CA LYS A 287 -10.18 2.45 13.79
C LYS A 287 -9.08 3.47 13.49
N THR A 288 -8.85 3.78 12.22
CA THR A 288 -7.92 4.86 11.85
C THR A 288 -8.64 6.19 11.79
N GLU A 289 -8.03 7.21 12.39
CA GLU A 289 -8.45 8.60 12.28
C GLU A 289 -7.84 9.18 10.99
N GLY A 290 -8.69 9.74 10.12
CA GLY A 290 -8.21 10.29 8.85
C GLY A 290 -9.34 10.89 8.01
N TYR A 291 -8.96 11.55 6.91
CA TYR A 291 -9.92 12.10 5.95
C TYR A 291 -10.66 11.02 5.15
N GLN A 292 -10.25 9.77 5.27
CA GLN A 292 -10.80 8.63 4.57
C GLN A 292 -12.21 8.26 5.05
N GLY A 293 -12.58 8.65 6.28
CA GLY A 293 -13.97 8.56 6.71
C GLY A 293 -14.76 9.84 6.41
N PHE A 294 -14.10 10.92 5.98
CA PHE A 294 -14.72 12.25 5.91
C PHE A 294 -15.92 12.21 4.97
N ILE A 295 -17.08 12.61 5.49
CA ILE A 295 -18.31 12.72 4.71
C ILE A 295 -18.36 14.15 4.16
N PRO A 296 -18.14 14.37 2.86
CA PRO A 296 -18.07 15.71 2.30
C PRO A 296 -19.45 16.38 2.32
N SER A 297 -19.46 17.67 2.70
CA SER A 297 -20.65 18.51 2.60
C SER A 297 -20.91 18.94 1.15
N SER A 298 -22.08 19.52 0.89
CA SER A 298 -22.38 20.14 -0.41
C SER A 298 -21.36 21.23 -0.80
N GLU A 299 -20.82 21.94 0.19
CA GLU A 299 -19.80 22.97 -0.04
C GLU A 299 -18.46 22.34 -0.48
N ASP A 300 -18.04 21.26 0.17
CA ASP A 300 -16.81 20.52 -0.22
C ASP A 300 -16.94 19.97 -1.66
N GLN A 301 -18.12 19.47 -2.01
CA GLN A 301 -18.43 18.99 -3.37
C GLN A 301 -18.41 20.12 -4.41
N ASN A 302 -18.92 21.31 -4.06
CA ASN A 302 -18.87 22.48 -4.93
C ASN A 302 -17.44 22.95 -5.14
N GLN A 303 -16.62 22.96 -4.09
CA GLN A 303 -15.19 23.28 -4.18
C GLN A 303 -14.45 22.29 -5.07
N LEU A 304 -14.70 20.98 -4.93
CA LEU A 304 -14.11 19.97 -5.81
C LEU A 304 -14.45 20.23 -7.28
N LYS A 305 -15.72 20.44 -7.61
CA LYS A 305 -16.15 20.76 -8.98
C LYS A 305 -15.48 22.02 -9.52
N PHE A 306 -15.37 23.06 -8.70
CA PHE A 306 -14.70 24.31 -9.07
C PHE A 306 -13.22 24.08 -9.41
N PHE A 307 -12.48 23.38 -8.54
CA PHE A 307 -11.06 23.10 -8.77
C PHE A 307 -10.83 22.21 -10.00
N LEU A 308 -11.64 21.16 -10.19
CA LEU A 308 -11.54 20.32 -11.38
C LEU A 308 -11.78 21.13 -12.65
N GLY A 309 -12.81 21.98 -12.69
CA GLY A 309 -13.06 22.86 -13.84
C GLY A 309 -11.93 23.86 -14.11
N LEU A 310 -11.29 24.39 -13.07
CA LEU A 310 -10.12 25.26 -13.21
C LEU A 310 -8.93 24.50 -13.81
N ILE A 311 -8.69 23.28 -13.34
CA ILE A 311 -7.60 22.42 -13.82
C ILE A 311 -7.81 22.05 -15.28
N ASP A 312 -9.03 21.66 -15.64
CA ASP A 312 -9.40 21.34 -17.02
C ASP A 312 -9.19 22.55 -17.93
N ALA A 313 -9.63 23.74 -17.52
CA ALA A 313 -9.40 24.97 -18.27
C ALA A 313 -7.90 25.29 -18.46
N ILE A 314 -7.06 25.05 -17.44
CA ILE A 314 -5.60 25.20 -17.54
C ILE A 314 -5.01 24.18 -18.53
N TYR A 315 -5.46 22.93 -18.46
CA TYR A 315 -5.00 21.87 -19.36
C TYR A 315 -5.41 22.09 -20.80
N GLU A 316 -6.64 22.55 -21.05
CA GLU A 316 -7.13 22.92 -22.37
C GLU A 316 -6.32 24.09 -22.95
N LYS A 317 -6.08 25.13 -22.14
CA LYS A 317 -5.40 26.34 -22.62
C LYS A 317 -3.89 26.17 -22.80
N TYR A 318 -3.23 25.44 -21.92
CA TYR A 318 -1.77 25.40 -21.86
C TYR A 318 -1.14 24.01 -21.99
N GLY A 319 -1.96 22.97 -22.13
CA GLY A 319 -1.55 21.58 -22.32
C GLY A 319 -1.35 20.81 -21.02
N LYS A 320 -2.02 19.66 -20.89
CA LYS A 320 -1.95 18.78 -19.70
C LYS A 320 -0.52 18.36 -19.34
N THR A 321 0.26 17.87 -20.31
CA THR A 321 1.62 17.36 -20.09
C THR A 321 2.57 18.43 -19.53
N LYS A 322 2.31 19.71 -19.80
CA LYS A 322 3.12 20.82 -19.32
C LYS A 322 2.90 21.14 -17.83
N TYR A 323 1.68 20.98 -17.32
CA TYR A 323 1.32 21.42 -15.96
C TYR A 323 1.01 20.28 -14.99
N GLN A 324 0.66 19.09 -15.47
CA GLN A 324 0.23 17.98 -14.61
C GLN A 324 1.26 17.65 -13.53
N THR A 325 2.54 17.54 -13.88
CA THR A 325 3.60 17.21 -12.91
C THR A 325 3.76 18.30 -11.84
N ALA A 326 3.70 19.58 -12.23
CA ALA A 326 3.82 20.69 -11.30
C ALA A 326 2.63 20.75 -10.34
N LEU A 327 1.41 20.52 -10.85
CA LEU A 327 0.18 20.50 -10.09
C LEU A 327 0.14 19.33 -9.08
N ILE A 328 0.50 18.13 -9.50
CA ILE A 328 0.63 16.96 -8.62
C ILE A 328 1.66 17.24 -7.51
N LYS A 329 2.80 17.86 -7.86
CA LYS A 329 3.84 18.22 -6.88
C LYS A 329 3.33 19.23 -5.85
N LEU A 330 2.55 20.22 -6.30
CA LEU A 330 1.93 21.22 -5.42
C LEU A 330 0.98 20.56 -4.42
N PHE A 331 -0.01 19.79 -4.90
CA PHE A 331 -1.00 19.16 -4.01
C PHE A 331 -0.36 18.18 -3.04
N ARG A 332 0.61 17.37 -3.48
CA ARG A 332 1.35 16.47 -2.57
C ARG A 332 2.15 17.25 -1.51
N GLY A 333 2.76 18.38 -1.88
CA GLY A 333 3.46 19.24 -0.95
C GLY A 333 2.53 19.89 0.09
N GLU A 334 1.32 20.26 -0.32
CA GLU A 334 0.31 20.74 0.62
C GLU A 334 -0.21 19.63 1.53
N MET A 335 -0.49 18.44 0.98
CA MET A 335 -0.95 17.28 1.76
C MET A 335 0.07 16.83 2.81
N SER A 336 1.37 17.07 2.57
CA SER A 336 2.41 16.75 3.54
C SER A 336 2.47 17.65 4.77
N LYS A 337 1.69 18.73 4.81
CA LYS A 337 1.64 19.62 5.98
C LYS A 337 0.81 18.96 7.09
N PRO A 338 1.34 18.83 8.32
CA PRO A 338 0.65 18.14 9.41
C PRO A 338 -0.70 18.81 9.73
N ASP A 339 -0.74 20.14 9.71
CA ASP A 339 -1.89 20.96 10.10
C ASP A 339 -2.92 21.17 8.98
N LEU A 340 -2.79 20.49 7.83
CA LEU A 340 -3.75 20.63 6.75
C LEU A 340 -5.12 20.09 7.21
N PRO A 341 -6.21 20.90 7.14
CA PRO A 341 -7.53 20.46 7.56
C PRO A 341 -8.00 19.21 6.82
N ILE A 342 -8.74 18.35 7.52
CA ILE A 342 -9.26 17.07 6.98
C ILE A 342 -10.02 17.26 5.67
N ALA A 343 -10.90 18.25 5.58
CA ALA A 343 -11.66 18.55 4.35
C ALA A 343 -10.73 18.89 3.17
N LYS A 344 -9.63 19.62 3.42
CA LYS A 344 -8.63 19.91 2.37
C LYS A 344 -7.81 18.68 1.98
N LYS A 345 -7.47 17.81 2.94
CA LYS A 345 -6.81 16.52 2.65
C LYS A 345 -7.70 15.66 1.75
N TRP A 346 -9.00 15.58 2.05
CA TRP A 346 -9.99 14.92 1.20
C TRP A 346 -10.04 15.55 -0.19
N LEU A 347 -10.21 16.87 -0.28
CA LEU A 347 -10.30 17.59 -1.56
C LEU A 347 -9.08 17.35 -2.45
N TYR A 348 -7.87 17.51 -1.90
CA TYR A 348 -6.64 17.32 -2.67
C TYR A 348 -6.46 15.86 -3.10
N ASN A 349 -6.89 14.90 -2.28
CA ASN A 349 -6.90 13.50 -2.68
C ASN A 349 -7.85 13.22 -3.86
N GLN A 350 -8.99 13.91 -3.96
CA GLN A 350 -9.89 13.76 -5.11
C GLN A 350 -9.37 14.43 -6.39
N ILE A 351 -8.44 15.39 -6.26
CA ILE A 351 -7.83 16.12 -7.39
C ILE A 351 -6.61 15.37 -7.95
N LEU A 352 -5.86 14.68 -7.08
CA LEU A 352 -4.71 13.86 -7.46
C LEU A 352 -5.14 12.65 -8.30
#